data_AF-A0A1F8P8U2-F1
#
_entry.id   AF-A0A1F8P8U2-F1
#
_cell.length_a   1.000
_cell.length_b   1.000
_cell.length_c   1.000
_cell.angle_alpha   90.00
_cell.angle_beta   90.00
_cell.angle_gamma   90.00
#
_symmetry.space_group_name_H-M   'P 1'
#
loop_
_entity.id
_entity.type
_entity.pdbx_description
1 polymer ?
#
loop_
_entity_poly.entity_id
_entity_poly.type
_entity_poly.pdbx_seq_one_letter_code
_entity_poly.pdbx_strand_id
1 'polypeptide(L)'
;MIELKKPKVKIIEKAVSLAKEYEAQYRGCGQCTFLAIIDALRWGGLELISEKTEESYFSAVCGFTGGTSMVIDGTCGAVNSSILTLGLALGITRSIQTDARLRNICAIIKNTILEKFYQEYKSISCRDIMNIYFGKIWNLTDDAASHDFLTVSHGCAIMKTVGWTTEIILDEFSKGNVITRQQR
;
A
#
# COMPACT_ATOMS: atom_id res chain seq x y z
N MET A 1 9.28 9.99 -23.29
CA MET A 1 9.12 9.11 -22.13
C MET A 1 9.06 9.99 -20.90
N ILE A 2 8.17 9.72 -19.94
CA ILE A 2 8.14 10.46 -18.68
C ILE A 2 9.44 10.15 -17.94
N GLU A 3 10.11 11.18 -17.41
CA GLU A 3 11.34 11.03 -16.64
C GLU A 3 11.08 11.40 -15.18
N LEU A 4 11.70 10.67 -14.25
CA LEU A 4 11.58 10.96 -12.83
C LEU A 4 12.33 12.25 -12.51
N LYS A 5 11.68 13.15 -11.78
CA LYS A 5 12.26 14.41 -11.28
C LYS A 5 13.20 14.20 -10.09
N LYS A 6 13.16 13.02 -9.48
CA LYS A 6 13.93 12.65 -8.29
C LYS A 6 14.51 11.24 -8.45
N PRO A 7 15.69 10.96 -7.87
CA PRO A 7 16.25 9.61 -7.87
C PRO A 7 15.31 8.59 -7.21
N LYS A 8 15.28 7.35 -7.72
CA LYS A 8 14.47 6.23 -7.19
C LYS A 8 14.55 6.13 -5.66
N VAL A 9 15.78 6.12 -5.12
CA VAL A 9 16.04 6.01 -3.67
C VAL A 9 15.39 7.16 -2.89
N LYS A 10 15.45 8.39 -3.41
CA LYS A 10 14.85 9.56 -2.74
C LYS A 10 13.32 9.51 -2.74
N ILE A 11 12.71 8.94 -3.78
CA ILE A 11 11.25 8.74 -3.83
C ILE A 11 10.83 7.71 -2.78
N ILE A 12 11.55 6.60 -2.66
CA ILE A 12 11.29 5.56 -1.64
C ILE A 12 11.43 6.14 -0.24
N GLU A 13 12.53 6.87 0.05
CA GLU A 13 12.73 7.57 1.32
C GLU A 13 11.59 8.55 1.62
N LYS A 14 11.13 9.31 0.61
CA LYS A 14 10.01 10.23 0.76
C LYS A 14 8.72 9.50 1.08
N ALA A 15 8.45 8.36 0.43
CA ALA A 15 7.28 7.54 0.73
C ALA A 15 7.29 7.05 2.18
N VAL A 16 8.44 6.56 2.67
CA VAL A 16 8.57 6.14 4.08
C VAL A 16 8.41 7.31 5.05
N SER A 17 8.91 8.51 4.73
CA SER A 17 8.70 9.72 5.54
C SER A 17 7.22 10.09 5.62
N LEU A 18 6.55 10.18 4.46
CA LEU A 18 5.12 10.49 4.40
C LEU A 18 4.28 9.46 5.14
N ALA A 19 4.64 8.18 5.07
CA ALA A 19 3.96 7.13 5.83
C ALA A 19 4.03 7.36 7.35
N LYS A 20 5.16 7.85 7.87
CA LYS A 20 5.29 8.21 9.29
C LYS A 20 4.47 9.44 9.66
N GLU A 21 4.49 10.45 8.81
CA GLU A 21 3.70 11.68 8.99
C GLU A 21 2.19 11.36 8.99
N TYR A 22 1.73 10.58 8.01
CA TYR A 22 0.34 10.18 7.88
C TYR A 22 -0.13 9.21 8.96
N GLU A 23 0.73 8.31 9.43
CA GLU A 23 0.39 7.47 10.59
C GLU A 23 0.11 8.32 11.82
N ALA A 24 0.99 9.29 12.12
CA ALA A 24 0.79 10.18 13.26
C ALA A 24 -0.51 10.98 13.17
N GLN A 25 -0.91 11.36 11.95
CA GLN A 25 -2.10 12.16 11.69
C GLN A 25 -3.40 11.34 11.62
N TYR A 26 -3.38 10.20 10.94
CA TYR A 26 -4.59 9.45 10.56
C TYR A 26 -4.71 8.08 11.23
N ARG A 27 -3.62 7.50 11.75
CA ARG A 27 -3.49 6.16 12.35
C ARG A 27 -3.78 4.97 11.43
N GLY A 28 -4.77 5.05 10.55
CA GLY A 28 -5.25 3.90 9.77
C GLY A 28 -4.29 3.45 8.68
N CYS A 29 -3.93 2.16 8.72
CA CYS A 29 -2.89 1.60 7.85
C CYS A 29 -3.24 1.61 6.36
N GLY A 30 -4.52 1.58 6.00
CA GLY A 30 -4.95 1.62 4.61
C GLY A 30 -4.63 2.96 3.95
N GLN A 31 -5.24 4.03 4.46
CA GLN A 31 -5.06 5.38 3.92
C GLN A 31 -3.62 5.88 4.02
N CYS A 32 -2.91 5.59 5.12
CA CYS A 32 -1.52 6.01 5.27
C CYS A 32 -0.62 5.37 4.20
N THR A 33 -0.85 4.08 3.90
CA THR A 33 -0.09 3.37 2.87
C THR A 33 -0.40 3.92 1.49
N PHE A 34 -1.68 4.06 1.16
CA PHE A 34 -2.12 4.54 -0.15
C PHE A 34 -1.58 5.96 -0.45
N LEU A 35 -1.85 6.92 0.45
CA LEU A 35 -1.46 8.32 0.25
C LEU A 35 0.06 8.48 0.18
N ALA A 36 0.80 7.83 1.08
CA ALA A 36 2.26 7.97 1.09
C ALA A 36 2.92 7.51 -0.22
N ILE A 37 2.40 6.44 -0.84
CA ILE A 37 2.88 5.96 -2.15
C ILE A 37 2.49 6.97 -3.24
N ILE A 38 1.22 7.36 -3.32
CA ILE A 38 0.71 8.26 -4.37
C ILE A 38 1.46 9.61 -4.35
N ASP A 39 1.60 10.21 -3.18
CA ASP A 39 2.26 11.50 -3.01
C ASP A 39 3.76 11.46 -3.27
N ALA A 40 4.43 10.39 -2.83
CA ALA A 40 5.86 10.24 -3.11
C ALA A 40 6.13 10.08 -4.60
N LEU A 41 5.33 9.27 -5.30
CA LEU A 41 5.44 9.09 -6.74
C LEU A 41 5.17 10.41 -7.48
N ARG A 42 4.11 11.13 -7.11
CA ARG A 42 3.77 12.46 -7.64
C ARG A 42 4.91 13.46 -7.43
N TRP A 43 5.46 13.52 -6.22
CA TRP A 43 6.65 14.34 -5.90
C TRP A 43 7.87 13.96 -6.74
N GLY A 44 8.03 12.66 -7.01
CA GLY A 44 9.04 12.09 -7.90
C GLY A 44 8.82 12.36 -9.40
N GLY A 45 7.69 12.98 -9.78
CA GLY A 45 7.33 13.25 -11.18
C GLY A 45 6.54 12.13 -11.87
N LEU A 46 6.15 11.07 -11.13
CA LEU A 46 5.33 9.97 -11.63
C LEU A 46 3.90 10.09 -11.10
N GLU A 47 3.03 10.74 -11.87
CA GLU A 47 1.62 10.88 -11.51
C GLU A 47 0.80 9.70 -12.03
N LEU A 48 0.26 8.87 -11.12
CA LEU A 48 -0.55 7.70 -11.47
C LEU A 48 -2.02 8.02 -11.72
N ILE A 49 -2.58 8.90 -10.89
CA ILE A 49 -4.01 9.25 -10.84
C ILE A 49 -4.19 10.75 -10.52
N SER A 50 -5.35 11.29 -10.88
CA SER A 50 -5.73 12.66 -10.52
C SER A 50 -6.13 12.79 -9.05
N GLU A 51 -6.04 13.98 -8.47
CA GLU A 51 -6.52 14.27 -7.10
C GLU A 51 -8.00 13.87 -6.91
N LYS A 52 -8.87 14.14 -7.89
CA LYS A 52 -10.28 13.72 -7.85
C LYS A 52 -10.43 12.19 -7.73
N THR A 53 -9.59 11.46 -8.46
CA THR A 53 -9.58 10.00 -8.43
C THR A 53 -9.02 9.48 -7.11
N GLU A 54 -7.96 10.11 -6.61
CA GLU A 54 -7.37 9.82 -5.31
C GLU A 54 -8.39 9.96 -4.18
N GLU A 55 -9.12 11.08 -4.14
CA GLU A 55 -10.19 11.33 -3.16
C GLU A 55 -11.27 10.23 -3.19
N SER A 56 -11.62 9.76 -4.39
CA SER A 56 -12.60 8.67 -4.56
C SER A 56 -12.10 7.34 -3.97
N TYR A 57 -10.80 7.07 -4.03
CA TYR A 57 -10.19 5.87 -3.44
C TYR A 57 -9.92 6.02 -1.94
N PHE A 58 -9.68 7.24 -1.46
CA PHE A 58 -9.38 7.51 -0.05
C PHE A 58 -10.45 6.93 0.88
N SER A 59 -11.73 7.17 0.58
CA SER A 59 -12.86 6.60 1.34
C SER A 59 -12.82 5.07 1.39
N ALA A 60 -12.52 4.40 0.26
CA ALA A 60 -12.45 2.96 0.20
C ALA A 60 -11.27 2.39 1.00
N VAL A 61 -10.08 2.98 0.88
CA VAL A 61 -8.88 2.48 1.57
C VAL A 61 -8.94 2.69 3.08
N CYS A 62 -9.64 3.73 3.56
CA CYS A 62 -9.94 3.91 4.99
C CYS A 62 -10.66 2.66 5.57
N GLY A 63 -11.58 2.08 4.80
CA GLY A 63 -12.30 0.86 5.18
C GLY A 63 -11.41 -0.39 5.31
N PHE A 64 -10.19 -0.40 4.78
CA PHE A 64 -9.26 -1.52 4.97
C PHE A 64 -8.54 -1.51 6.32
N THR A 65 -8.69 -0.45 7.12
CA THR A 65 -8.03 -0.30 8.41
C THR A 65 -8.38 -1.44 9.36
N GLY A 66 -7.39 -1.90 10.12
CA GLY A 66 -7.58 -2.97 11.09
C GLY A 66 -7.98 -4.31 10.46
N GLY A 67 -7.53 -4.58 9.23
CA GLY A 67 -7.79 -5.86 8.56
C GLY A 67 -9.10 -5.94 7.80
N THR A 68 -9.71 -4.80 7.46
CA THR A 68 -11.09 -4.59 6.98
C THR A 68 -12.01 -4.20 8.13
N SER A 69 -12.17 -2.89 8.33
CA SER A 69 -13.06 -2.29 9.31
C SER A 69 -12.88 -2.79 10.75
N MET A 70 -11.63 -2.87 11.22
CA MET A 70 -11.27 -3.15 12.63
C MET A 70 -11.53 -4.58 13.12
N VAL A 71 -12.02 -5.49 12.28
CA VAL A 71 -12.35 -6.86 12.72
C VAL A 71 -11.15 -7.81 12.79
N ILE A 72 -9.95 -7.36 12.38
CA ILE A 72 -8.65 -8.07 12.35
C ILE A 72 -8.55 -9.37 11.51
N ASP A 73 -9.67 -9.98 11.15
CA ASP A 73 -9.74 -11.29 10.51
C ASP A 73 -9.52 -11.26 8.99
N GLY A 74 -9.40 -10.08 8.39
CA GLY A 74 -9.09 -9.94 6.97
C GLY A 74 -7.64 -9.51 6.70
N THR A 75 -7.38 -9.28 5.42
CA THR A 75 -6.06 -8.86 4.92
C THR A 75 -5.64 -7.52 5.52
N CYS A 76 -4.38 -7.40 5.90
CA CYS A 76 -3.79 -6.16 6.39
C CYS A 76 -4.08 -4.97 5.45
N GLY A 77 -4.49 -3.84 6.03
CA GLY A 77 -4.84 -2.65 5.24
C GLY A 77 -3.69 -2.10 4.40
N ALA A 78 -2.44 -2.24 4.86
CA ALA A 78 -1.25 -1.87 4.08
C ALA A 78 -1.04 -2.80 2.87
N VAL A 79 -1.35 -4.09 3.00
CA VAL A 79 -1.31 -5.06 1.89
C VAL A 79 -2.40 -4.70 0.86
N ASN A 80 -3.65 -4.55 1.30
CA ASN A 80 -4.77 -4.22 0.40
C ASN A 80 -4.51 -2.92 -0.36
N SER A 81 -4.02 -1.88 0.33
CA SER A 81 -3.73 -0.60 -0.30
C SER A 81 -2.55 -0.70 -1.26
N SER A 82 -1.54 -1.53 -0.98
CA SER A 82 -0.45 -1.79 -1.92
C SER A 82 -0.90 -2.53 -3.17
N ILE A 83 -1.75 -3.55 -3.03
CA ILE A 83 -2.36 -4.26 -4.17
C ILE A 83 -3.19 -3.30 -5.01
N LEU A 84 -3.98 -2.44 -4.37
CA LEU A 84 -4.77 -1.41 -5.06
C LEU A 84 -3.85 -0.46 -5.84
N THR A 85 -2.81 0.08 -5.22
CA THR A 85 -1.90 1.02 -5.88
C THR A 85 -1.09 0.36 -7.01
N LEU A 86 -0.68 -0.91 -6.86
CA LEU A 86 -0.05 -1.69 -7.93
C LEU A 86 -1.02 -1.95 -9.08
N GLY A 87 -2.27 -2.27 -8.78
CA GLY A 87 -3.32 -2.45 -9.78
C GLY A 87 -3.59 -1.18 -10.57
N LEU A 88 -3.59 -0.02 -9.88
CA LEU A 88 -3.60 1.28 -10.54
C LEU A 88 -2.35 1.42 -11.43
N ALA A 89 -1.16 1.37 -10.85
CA ALA A 89 0.10 1.59 -11.56
C ALA A 89 0.26 0.70 -12.81
N LEU A 90 -0.12 -0.57 -12.74
CA LEU A 90 0.02 -1.54 -13.83
C LEU A 90 -1.16 -1.56 -14.80
N GLY A 91 -2.14 -0.67 -14.61
CA GLY A 91 -3.23 -0.47 -15.57
C GLY A 91 -4.30 -1.55 -15.55
N ILE A 92 -4.63 -2.11 -14.38
CA ILE A 92 -5.79 -3.00 -14.29
C ILE A 92 -7.07 -2.20 -14.61
N THR A 93 -7.74 -2.58 -15.70
CA THR A 93 -9.02 -2.03 -16.12
C THR A 93 -10.05 -3.13 -16.36
N ARG A 94 -11.30 -2.75 -16.58
CA ARG A 94 -12.36 -3.69 -16.96
C ARG A 94 -12.13 -4.35 -18.33
N SER A 95 -11.39 -3.71 -19.23
CA SER A 95 -11.17 -4.24 -20.58
C SER A 95 -10.13 -5.36 -20.64
N ILE A 96 -9.26 -5.50 -19.63
CA ILE A 96 -8.20 -6.53 -19.61
C ILE A 96 -8.62 -7.84 -18.92
N GLN A 97 -9.89 -7.99 -18.53
CA GLN A 97 -10.33 -9.12 -17.69
C GLN A 97 -10.14 -10.50 -18.34
N THR A 98 -10.20 -10.57 -19.67
CA THR A 98 -9.97 -11.80 -20.45
C THR A 98 -8.54 -11.89 -20.99
N ASP A 99 -7.69 -10.91 -20.70
CA ASP A 99 -6.35 -10.76 -21.24
C ASP A 99 -5.31 -11.50 -20.37
N ALA A 100 -4.30 -12.09 -21.02
CA ALA A 100 -3.14 -12.64 -20.32
C ALA A 100 -2.41 -11.59 -19.47
N ARG A 101 -2.52 -10.29 -19.83
CA ARG A 101 -2.01 -9.16 -19.04
C ARG A 101 -2.49 -9.17 -17.60
N LEU A 102 -3.77 -9.46 -17.33
CA LEU A 102 -4.27 -9.51 -15.95
C LEU A 102 -3.55 -10.60 -15.14
N ARG A 103 -3.35 -11.80 -15.72
CA ARG A 103 -2.60 -12.87 -15.07
C ARG A 103 -1.16 -12.47 -14.77
N ASN A 104 -0.51 -11.77 -15.70
CA ASN A 104 0.86 -11.28 -15.50
C ASN A 104 0.93 -10.25 -14.37
N ILE A 105 -0.02 -9.30 -14.30
CA ILE A 105 -0.09 -8.32 -13.21
C ILE A 105 -0.31 -9.00 -11.86
N CYS A 106 -1.24 -9.97 -11.79
CA CYS A 106 -1.43 -10.78 -10.58
C CYS A 106 -0.17 -11.54 -10.19
N ALA A 107 0.58 -12.07 -11.16
CA ALA A 107 1.87 -12.73 -10.91
C ALA A 107 2.93 -11.76 -10.37
N ILE A 108 2.99 -10.52 -10.88
CA ILE A 108 3.88 -9.47 -10.33
C ILE A 108 3.52 -9.22 -8.86
N ILE A 109 2.24 -8.97 -8.55
CA ILE A 109 1.78 -8.71 -7.17
C ILE A 109 2.14 -9.89 -6.25
N LYS A 110 1.85 -11.12 -6.68
CA LYS A 110 2.18 -12.34 -5.93
C LYS A 110 3.68 -12.47 -5.67
N ASN A 111 4.51 -12.33 -6.70
CA ASN A 111 5.95 -12.59 -6.65
C ASN A 111 6.77 -11.42 -6.07
N THR A 112 6.12 -10.29 -5.74
CA THR A 112 6.80 -9.11 -5.21
C THR A 112 6.29 -8.77 -3.81
N ILE A 113 5.20 -8.02 -3.69
CA ILE A 113 4.73 -7.51 -2.41
C ILE A 113 4.22 -8.65 -1.51
N LEU A 114 3.49 -9.62 -2.06
CA LEU A 114 2.97 -10.73 -1.24
C LEU A 114 4.10 -11.65 -0.77
N GLU A 115 5.04 -11.97 -1.66
CA GLU A 115 6.23 -12.74 -1.30
C GLU A 115 7.01 -12.09 -0.16
N LYS A 116 7.21 -10.76 -0.18
CA LYS A 116 7.85 -10.03 0.94
C LYS A 116 7.08 -10.18 2.25
N PHE A 117 5.74 -10.14 2.20
CA PHE A 117 4.90 -10.36 3.38
C PHE A 117 4.97 -11.80 3.89
N TYR A 118 4.97 -12.80 3.01
CA TYR A 118 5.14 -14.19 3.42
C TYR A 118 6.55 -14.48 3.95
N GLN A 119 7.58 -13.82 3.45
CA GLN A 119 8.93 -13.96 3.98
C GLN A 119 9.04 -13.36 5.39
N GLU A 120 8.54 -12.14 5.57
CA GLU A 120 8.65 -11.38 6.83
C GLU A 120 7.66 -11.86 7.91
N TYR A 121 6.38 -12.01 7.53
CA TYR A 121 5.27 -12.22 8.46
C TYR A 121 4.55 -13.54 8.25
N LYS A 122 5.00 -14.40 7.32
CA LYS A 122 4.37 -15.72 7.03
C LYS A 122 2.89 -15.67 6.66
N SER A 123 2.31 -14.48 6.51
CA SER A 123 0.90 -14.23 6.28
C SER A 123 0.66 -12.81 5.76
N ILE A 124 -0.52 -12.60 5.20
CA ILE A 124 -1.05 -11.29 4.80
C ILE A 124 -2.21 -10.85 5.70
N SER A 125 -2.66 -11.72 6.61
CA SER A 125 -3.73 -11.45 7.56
C SER A 125 -3.29 -10.44 8.61
N CYS A 126 -4.14 -9.46 8.92
CA CYS A 126 -3.85 -8.46 9.95
C CYS A 126 -3.61 -9.12 11.31
N ARG A 127 -4.44 -10.11 11.67
CA ARG A 127 -4.31 -10.90 12.90
C ARG A 127 -2.94 -11.58 13.02
N ASP A 128 -2.49 -12.25 11.97
CA ASP A 128 -1.21 -13.00 12.00
C ASP A 128 -0.02 -12.04 12.05
N ILE A 129 -0.06 -10.97 11.25
CA ILE A 129 0.97 -9.93 11.27
C ILE A 129 1.06 -9.31 12.65
N MET A 130 -0.08 -8.98 13.27
CA MET A 130 -0.13 -8.41 14.62
C MET A 130 0.49 -9.37 15.64
N ASN A 131 0.17 -10.67 15.57
CA ASN A 131 0.77 -11.68 16.44
C ASN A 131 2.28 -11.81 16.24
N ILE A 132 2.75 -11.84 15.00
CA ILE A 132 4.18 -12.01 14.69
C ILE A 132 4.98 -10.76 15.05
N TYR A 133 4.42 -9.59 14.81
CA TYR A 133 5.09 -8.32 15.06
C TYR A 133 5.14 -7.98 16.56
N PHE A 134 4.06 -8.23 17.29
CA PHE A 134 3.91 -7.78 18.69
C PHE A 134 3.85 -8.91 19.72
N GLY A 135 3.69 -10.17 19.31
CA GLY A 135 3.45 -11.30 20.22
C GLY A 135 2.07 -11.28 20.88
N LYS A 136 1.16 -10.43 20.40
CA LYS A 136 -0.19 -10.24 20.94
C LYS A 136 -1.16 -9.93 19.81
N ILE A 137 -2.39 -10.39 19.97
CA ILE A 137 -3.51 -10.04 19.10
C ILE A 137 -4.48 -9.19 19.92
N TRP A 138 -4.92 -8.07 19.37
CA TRP A 138 -5.91 -7.17 19.97
C TRP A 138 -7.25 -7.31 19.25
N ASN A 139 -8.35 -7.33 20.02
CA ASN A 139 -9.66 -7.11 19.45
C ASN A 139 -9.85 -5.61 19.19
N LEU A 140 -9.65 -5.15 17.95
CA LEU A 140 -9.76 -3.72 17.63
C LEU A 140 -11.21 -3.20 17.59
N THR A 141 -12.21 -4.07 17.76
CA THR A 141 -13.61 -3.67 17.95
C THR A 141 -13.92 -3.25 19.39
N ASP A 142 -13.03 -3.57 20.34
CA ASP A 142 -13.07 -3.08 21.71
C ASP A 142 -12.23 -1.80 21.82
N ASP A 143 -12.82 -0.72 22.33
CA ASP A 143 -12.16 0.59 22.38
C ASP A 143 -10.91 0.57 23.26
N ALA A 144 -10.92 -0.12 24.39
CA ALA A 144 -9.77 -0.17 25.29
C ALA A 144 -8.59 -0.93 24.66
N ALA A 145 -8.87 -2.08 24.03
CA ALA A 145 -7.87 -2.85 23.30
C ALA A 145 -7.35 -2.10 22.06
N SER A 146 -8.22 -1.37 21.35
CA SER A 146 -7.84 -0.51 20.22
C SER A 146 -6.91 0.62 20.67
N HIS A 147 -7.22 1.30 21.78
CA HIS A 147 -6.34 2.32 22.36
C HIS A 147 -4.99 1.73 22.79
N ASP A 148 -4.98 0.58 23.49
CA ASP A 148 -3.76 -0.13 23.89
C ASP A 148 -2.88 -0.43 22.67
N PHE A 149 -3.47 -0.98 21.61
CA PHE A 149 -2.76 -1.23 20.36
C PHE A 149 -2.15 0.04 19.75
N LEU A 150 -2.90 1.15 19.71
CA LEU A 150 -2.40 2.40 19.14
C LEU A 150 -1.18 2.95 19.90
N THR A 151 -1.05 2.70 21.20
CA THR A 151 0.13 3.13 21.99
C THR A 151 1.42 2.44 21.57
N VAL A 152 1.35 1.20 21.06
CA VAL A 152 2.52 0.39 20.69
C VAL A 152 2.70 0.24 19.18
N SER A 153 1.64 0.47 18.40
CA SER A 153 1.62 0.15 16.98
C SER A 153 2.73 0.86 16.20
N HIS A 154 2.95 2.16 16.47
CA HIS A 154 3.96 3.02 15.83
C HIS A 154 4.13 2.78 14.32
N GLY A 155 3.02 2.56 13.64
CA GLY A 155 2.99 2.30 12.19
C GLY A 155 3.23 0.87 11.73
N CYS A 156 3.35 -0.12 12.63
CA CYS A 156 3.32 -1.56 12.33
C CYS A 156 4.04 -1.89 11.00
N ALA A 157 3.36 -2.54 10.05
CA ALA A 157 3.92 -2.90 8.76
C ALA A 157 3.93 -1.75 7.72
N ILE A 158 3.34 -0.58 8.00
CA ILE A 158 3.09 0.51 7.02
C ILE A 158 4.40 0.95 6.37
N MET A 159 5.42 1.30 7.16
CA MET A 159 6.65 1.92 6.65
C MET A 159 7.43 0.98 5.72
N LYS A 160 7.58 -0.29 6.10
CA LYS A 160 8.20 -1.32 5.26
C LYS A 160 7.40 -1.51 3.97
N THR A 161 6.08 -1.62 4.10
CA THR A 161 5.17 -1.87 2.98
C THR A 161 5.18 -0.76 1.96
N VAL A 162 5.12 0.50 2.40
CA VAL A 162 5.21 1.68 1.54
C VAL A 162 6.52 1.71 0.78
N GLY A 163 7.64 1.44 1.47
CA GLY A 163 8.96 1.37 0.85
C GLY A 163 9.01 0.30 -0.25
N TRP A 164 8.59 -0.93 0.07
CA TRP A 164 8.56 -2.04 -0.88
C TRP A 164 7.67 -1.77 -2.08
N THR A 165 6.43 -1.30 -1.87
CA THR A 165 5.48 -1.06 -2.96
C THR A 165 5.94 0.08 -3.86
N THR A 166 6.50 1.15 -3.28
CA THR A 166 7.08 2.26 -4.06
C THR A 166 8.25 1.78 -4.91
N GLU A 167 9.13 0.96 -4.33
CA GLU A 167 10.26 0.34 -5.06
C GLU A 167 9.77 -0.50 -6.24
N ILE A 168 8.80 -1.38 -6.01
CA ILE A 168 8.21 -2.25 -7.04
C ILE A 168 7.62 -1.43 -8.18
N ILE A 169 6.85 -0.37 -7.88
CA ILE A 169 6.27 0.49 -8.91
C ILE A 169 7.36 1.17 -9.74
N LEU A 170 8.43 1.66 -9.11
CA LEU A 170 9.53 2.33 -9.82
C LEU A 170 10.36 1.34 -10.67
N ASP A 171 10.48 0.09 -10.24
CA ASP A 171 11.09 -0.97 -11.04
C ASP A 171 10.24 -1.33 -12.26
N GLU A 172 8.93 -1.48 -12.08
CA GLU A 172 8.00 -1.70 -13.20
C GLU A 172 7.92 -0.50 -14.14
N PHE A 173 8.05 0.72 -13.62
CA PHE A 173 8.16 1.93 -14.43
C PHE A 173 9.40 1.90 -15.31
N SER A 174 10.55 1.49 -14.76
CA SER A 174 11.81 1.36 -15.51
C SER A 174 11.74 0.29 -16.61
N LYS A 175 10.85 -0.70 -16.47
CA LYS A 175 10.55 -1.71 -17.49
C LYS A 175 9.49 -1.27 -18.51
N GLY A 176 8.88 -0.09 -18.33
CA GLY A 176 7.82 0.43 -19.20
C GLY A 176 6.42 -0.12 -18.94
N ASN A 177 6.20 -0.78 -17.79
CA ASN A 177 4.93 -1.44 -17.48
C ASN A 177 3.91 -0.55 -16.75
N VAL A 178 4.31 0.65 -16.30
CA VAL A 178 3.46 1.55 -15.51
C VAL A 178 2.67 2.50 -16.41
N ILE A 179 1.36 2.57 -16.16
CA ILE A 179 0.40 3.47 -16.79
C ILE A 179 0.27 4.75 -15.97
N THR A 180 0.79 5.84 -16.52
CA THR A 180 0.71 7.18 -15.94
C THR A 180 -0.65 7.83 -16.22
N ARG A 181 -0.97 8.90 -15.49
CA ARG A 181 -2.22 9.66 -15.68
C ARG A 181 -2.41 10.12 -17.12
N GLN A 182 -1.35 10.52 -17.82
CA GLN A 182 -1.42 10.99 -19.21
C GLN A 182 -1.79 9.89 -20.22
N GLN A 183 -1.69 8.63 -19.80
CA GLN A 183 -1.97 7.46 -20.63
C GLN A 183 -3.32 6.79 -20.30
N ARG A 184 -4.10 7.34 -19.36
CA ARG A 184 -5.39 6.80 -18.91
C ARG A 184 -6.57 7.42 -19.64
#